data_AF-A0A8X6RX69-F1
#
_entry.id   AF-A0A8X6RX69-F1
#
_cell.length_a   1.000
_cell.length_b   1.000
_cell.length_c   1.000
_cell.angle_alpha   90.00
_cell.angle_beta   90.00
_cell.angle_gamma   90.00
#
_symmetry.space_group_name_H-M   'P 1'
#
loop_
_entity.id
_entity.type
_entity.pdbx_description
1 polymer ?
#
loop_
_entity_poly.entity_id
_entity_poly.type
_entity_poly.pdbx_seq_one_letter_code
_entity_poly.pdbx_strand_id
1 'polypeptide(L)'
;MLVRIQQELLKTSYVIFTLPWPAHSPDLSPVEHVWDQLKRQMPSCHSVHDLELAVQDLWAHLPQDNIRCLINSMPDRVAACIAAGGGPTRY
;
A
#
# COMPACT_ATOMS: atom_id res chain seq x y z
N MET A 1 15.69 -11.60 9.40
CA MET A 1 15.55 -12.98 8.87
C MET A 1 14.43 -13.09 7.84
N LEU A 2 13.25 -12.50 8.08
CA LEU A 2 12.07 -12.57 7.18
C LEU A 2 12.24 -11.86 5.81
N VAL A 3 12.88 -10.68 5.77
CA VAL A 3 13.12 -9.92 4.52
C VAL A 3 13.96 -10.72 3.51
N ARG A 4 14.93 -11.49 4.00
CA ARG A 4 15.83 -12.29 3.15
C ARG A 4 15.09 -13.48 2.53
N ILE A 5 14.24 -14.16 3.29
CA ILE A 5 13.46 -15.30 2.79
C ILE A 5 12.43 -14.86 1.74
N GLN A 6 11.78 -13.71 1.93
CA GLN A 6 10.87 -13.15 0.92
C GLN A 6 11.60 -12.79 -0.39
N GLN A 7 12.77 -12.17 -0.32
CA GLN A 7 13.54 -11.83 -1.53
C GLN A 7 14.05 -13.07 -2.28
N GLU A 8 14.46 -14.12 -1.57
CA GLU A 8 14.86 -15.39 -2.19
C GLU A 8 13.66 -16.07 -2.86
N LEU A 9 12.48 -16.10 -2.22
CA LEU A 9 11.27 -16.68 -2.81
C LEU A 9 10.79 -15.94 -4.08
N LEU A 10 10.89 -14.61 -4.10
CA LEU A 10 10.56 -13.79 -5.28
C LEU A 10 11.50 -14.08 -6.47
N LYS A 11 12.76 -14.44 -6.20
CA LYS A 11 13.75 -14.78 -7.23
C LYS A 11 13.61 -16.22 -7.76
N THR A 12 13.07 -17.14 -6.96
CA THR A 12 13.18 -18.58 -7.22
C THR A 12 11.92 -19.18 -7.87
N SER A 13 10.73 -18.59 -7.68
CA SER A 13 9.47 -19.27 -8.01
C SER A 13 8.63 -18.69 -9.15
N TYR A 14 8.87 -17.45 -9.60
CA TYR A 14 8.12 -16.79 -10.69
C TYR A 14 8.98 -15.70 -11.35
N VAL A 15 8.71 -15.35 -12.62
CA VAL A 15 9.34 -14.19 -13.31
C VAL A 15 8.72 -12.89 -12.76
N ILE A 16 9.01 -12.56 -11.49
CA ILE A 16 8.53 -11.35 -10.84
C ILE A 16 9.62 -10.30 -10.98
N PHE A 17 9.31 -9.22 -11.70
CA PHE A 17 10.15 -8.03 -11.73
C PHE A 17 9.93 -7.22 -10.46
N THR A 18 11.00 -7.03 -9.69
CA THR A 18 10.98 -6.16 -8.51
C THR A 18 11.32 -4.74 -8.91
N LEU A 19 10.64 -3.77 -8.29
CA LEU A 19 10.97 -2.36 -8.44
C LEU A 19 12.05 -1.98 -7.42
N PRO A 20 13.03 -1.14 -7.79
CA PRO A 20 13.93 -0.55 -6.81
C PRO A 20 13.13 0.36 -5.89
N TRP A 21 13.08 0.02 -4.60
CA TRP A 21 12.28 0.74 -3.61
C TRP A 21 13.17 1.49 -2.61
N PRO A 22 12.98 2.81 -2.42
CA PRO A 22 13.70 3.57 -1.42
C PRO A 22 13.29 3.19 0.00
N ALA A 23 14.24 3.16 0.94
CA ALA A 23 13.94 2.90 2.34
C ALA A 23 13.01 4.00 2.91
N HIS A 24 12.19 3.64 3.90
CA HIS A 24 11.33 4.58 4.63
C HIS A 24 10.40 5.45 3.77
N SER A 25 9.90 4.92 2.65
CA SER A 25 9.02 5.65 1.72
C SER A 25 7.58 5.09 1.70
N PRO A 26 6.80 5.22 2.80
CA PRO A 26 5.40 4.80 2.82
C PRO A 26 4.53 5.65 1.87
N ASP A 27 4.88 6.91 1.65
CA ASP A 27 4.23 7.85 0.73
C ASP A 27 4.16 7.34 -0.72
N LEU A 28 5.16 6.53 -1.09
CA LEU A 28 5.22 5.91 -2.41
C LEU A 28 4.37 4.64 -2.49
N SER A 29 3.92 4.08 -1.37
CA SER A 29 3.23 2.79 -1.32
C SER A 29 1.72 2.94 -1.55
N PRO A 30 1.16 2.44 -2.67
CA PRO A 30 -0.28 2.48 -2.90
C PRO A 30 -1.06 1.66 -1.88
N VAL A 31 -0.47 0.61 -1.32
CA VAL A 31 -1.15 -0.24 -0.32
C VAL A 31 -1.33 0.47 1.01
N GLU A 32 -0.37 1.32 1.43
CA GLU A 32 -0.52 2.15 2.64
C GLU A 32 -1.69 3.12 2.49
N HIS A 33 -1.90 3.63 1.27
CA HIS A 33 -3.03 4.49 0.95
C HIS A 33 -4.36 3.76 0.97
N VAL A 34 -4.41 2.54 0.46
CA VAL A 34 -5.61 1.68 0.59
C VAL A 34 -5.92 1.44 2.07
N TRP A 35 -4.92 1.11 2.89
CA TRP A 35 -5.12 0.93 4.32
C TRP A 35 -5.60 2.20 5.02
N ASP A 36 -5.08 3.36 4.65
CA ASP A 36 -5.56 4.64 5.19
C ASP A 36 -7.03 4.90 4.84
N GLN A 37 -7.43 4.63 3.59
CA GLN A 37 -8.84 4.74 3.17
C GLN A 37 -9.75 3.80 3.96
N LEU A 38 -9.37 2.53 4.13
CA LEU A 38 -10.14 1.55 4.88
C LEU A 38 -10.27 1.95 6.36
N LYS A 39 -9.18 2.42 6.98
CA LYS A 39 -9.19 2.90 8.37
C LYS A 39 -10.14 4.08 8.57
N ARG A 40 -10.21 5.01 7.60
CA ARG A 40 -11.15 6.16 7.66
C ARG A 40 -12.61 5.76 7.53
N GLN A 41 -12.89 4.64 6.84
CA GLN A 41 -14.23 4.10 6.65
C GLN A 41 -14.63 3.08 7.72
N MET A 42 -13.70 2.73 8.63
CA MET A 42 -13.92 1.71 9.63
C MET A 42 -15.03 2.14 10.62
N PRO A 43 -16.07 1.32 10.82
CA PRO A 43 -17.04 1.58 11.87
C PRO A 43 -16.43 1.36 13.25
N SER A 44 -17.08 1.88 14.29
CA SER A 44 -16.74 1.51 15.67
C SER A 44 -16.97 0.02 15.88
N CYS A 45 -15.89 -0.72 16.15
CA CYS A 45 -15.92 -2.15 16.43
C CYS A 45 -15.65 -2.37 17.91
N HIS A 46 -16.41 -3.28 18.55
CA HIS A 46 -16.29 -3.56 19.98
C HIS A 46 -15.69 -4.94 20.27
N SER A 47 -15.41 -5.72 19.23
CA SER A 47 -14.70 -6.99 19.29
C SER A 47 -13.76 -7.17 18.10
N VAL A 48 -12.81 -8.09 18.23
CA VAL A 48 -11.93 -8.49 17.12
C VAL A 48 -12.75 -9.10 15.98
N HIS A 49 -13.81 -9.83 16.29
CA HIS A 49 -14.68 -10.43 15.30
C HIS A 49 -15.41 -9.39 14.44
N ASP A 50 -15.96 -8.34 15.08
CA ASP A 50 -16.61 -7.24 14.35
C ASP A 50 -15.61 -6.51 13.45
N LEU A 51 -14.37 -6.33 13.93
CA LEU A 51 -13.30 -5.71 13.15
C LEU A 51 -12.93 -6.56 11.93
N GLU A 52 -12.80 -7.88 12.08
CA GLU A 52 -12.50 -8.79 10.96
C GLU A 52 -13.58 -8.72 9.88
N LEU A 53 -14.85 -8.77 10.28
CA LEU A 53 -15.98 -8.67 9.35
C LEU A 53 -16.01 -7.31 8.65
N ALA A 54 -15.82 -6.22 9.39
CA ALA A 54 -15.81 -4.87 8.84
C ALA A 54 -14.66 -4.67 7.82
N VAL A 55 -13.46 -5.17 8.12
CA VAL A 55 -12.32 -5.10 7.19
C VAL A 55 -12.61 -5.91 5.92
N GLN A 56 -13.15 -7.13 6.05
CA GLN A 56 -13.47 -7.97 4.90
C GLN A 56 -14.55 -7.33 4.00
N ASP A 57 -15.58 -6.75 4.62
CA ASP A 57 -16.66 -6.07 3.89
C ASP A 57 -16.16 -4.83 3.16
N LEU A 58 -15.41 -3.95 3.84
CA LEU A 58 -14.82 -2.77 3.22
C LEU A 58 -13.84 -3.14 2.09
N TRP A 59 -13.05 -4.21 2.28
CA TRP A 59 -12.15 -4.70 1.25
C TRP A 59 -12.89 -5.21 0.02
N ALA A 60 -13.96 -5.99 0.21
CA ALA A 60 -14.77 -6.54 -0.88
C ALA A 60 -15.47 -5.45 -1.69
N HIS A 61 -15.84 -4.34 -1.05
CA HIS A 61 -16.54 -3.21 -1.67
C HIS A 61 -15.60 -2.08 -2.13
N LEU A 62 -14.28 -2.22 -1.98
CA LEU A 62 -13.34 -1.19 -2.41
C LEU A 62 -13.44 -1.00 -3.93
N PRO A 63 -13.81 0.22 -4.42
CA PRO A 63 -13.95 0.45 -5.84
C PRO A 63 -12.63 0.25 -6.57
N GLN A 64 -12.64 -0.56 -7.63
CA GLN A 64 -11.44 -0.82 -8.44
C GLN A 64 -10.87 0.46 -9.05
N ASP A 65 -11.72 1.45 -9.34
CA ASP A 65 -11.27 2.75 -9.83
C ASP A 65 -10.45 3.52 -8.79
N ASN A 66 -10.71 3.36 -7.49
CA ASN A 66 -9.86 3.93 -6.44
C ASN A 66 -8.45 3.34 -6.51
N ILE A 67 -8.33 2.02 -6.67
CA ILE A 67 -7.05 1.32 -6.80
C ILE A 67 -6.33 1.79 -8.07
N ARG A 68 -7.03 1.87 -9.20
CA ARG A 68 -6.46 2.36 -10.47
C ARG A 68 -5.97 3.79 -10.34
N CYS A 69 -6.71 4.67 -9.70
CA CYS A 69 -6.29 6.05 -9.44
C CYS A 69 -5.02 6.12 -8.60
N LEU A 70 -4.91 5.28 -7.55
CA LEU A 70 -3.68 5.21 -6.74
C LEU A 70 -2.48 4.76 -7.57
N ILE A 71 -2.62 3.71 -8.37
CA ILE A 71 -1.56 3.22 -9.27
C ILE A 71 -1.17 4.31 -10.28
N ASN A 72 -2.15 4.95 -10.91
CA ASN A 72 -1.93 5.99 -11.91
C ASN A 72 -1.28 7.26 -11.32
N SER A 73 -1.42 7.49 -10.02
CA SER A 73 -0.76 8.62 -9.32
C SER A 73 0.72 8.38 -8.99
N MET A 74 1.25 7.17 -9.21
CA MET A 74 2.64 6.84 -8.87
C MET A 74 3.69 7.75 -9.53
N PRO A 75 3.59 8.12 -10.82
CA PRO A 75 4.55 9.05 -11.42
C PRO A 75 4.60 10.40 -10.69
N ASP A 76 3.45 10.94 -10.28
CA ASP A 76 3.36 12.21 -9.56
C ASP A 76 3.97 12.11 -8.15
N ARG A 77 3.73 11.00 -7.46
CA ARG A 77 4.31 10.72 -6.13
C ARG A 77 5.82 10.62 -6.17
N VAL A 78 6.34 9.90 -7.17
CA VAL A 78 7.79 9.78 -7.40
C VAL A 78 8.38 11.15 -7.70
N ALA A 79 7.74 11.94 -8.56
CA ALA A 79 8.18 13.30 -8.85
C ALA A 79 8.19 14.18 -7.60
N ALA A 80 7.17 14.08 -6.73
CA ALA A 80 7.12 14.80 -5.46
C ALA A 80 8.23 14.37 -4.50
N CYS A 81 8.52 13.08 -4.40
CA CYS A 81 9.62 12.55 -3.58
C CYS A 81 10.98 13.04 -4.08
N ILE A 82 11.20 13.05 -5.40
CA ILE A 82 12.42 13.61 -6.02
C ILE A 82 12.54 15.11 -5.71
N ALA A 83 11.45 15.87 -5.86
CA ALA A 83 11.42 17.30 -5.55
C ALA A 83 11.70 17.59 -4.08
N ALA A 84 11.28 16.70 -3.18
CA ALA A 84 11.55 16.77 -1.75
C ALA A 84 12.96 16.24 -1.37
N GLY A 85 13.79 15.84 -2.34
CA GLY A 85 15.11 15.28 -2.09
C GLY A 85 15.08 13.94 -1.33
N GLY A 86 14.02 13.15 -1.50
CA GLY A 86 13.77 11.93 -0.72
C GLY A 86 13.12 12.16 0.64
N GLY A 87 12.75 13.41 0.95
CA GLY A 87 11.99 13.76 2.16
C GLY A 87 10.50 13.42 2.08
N PRO A 88 9.76 13.57 3.19
CA PRO A 88 8.33 13.33 3.24
C PRO A 88 7.55 14.18 2.24
N THR A 89 6.51 13.59 1.67
CA THR A 89 5.60 14.23 0.72
C THR A 89 4.21 14.38 1.35
N ARG A 90 3.29 15.00 0.60
CA ARG A 90 1.89 15.13 1.01
C ARG A 90 1.06 13.85 0.80
N TYR A 91 1.65 12.85 0.15
CA TYR A 91 1.00 11.59 -0.18
C TYR A 91 1.17 10.65 1.01
#